data_AF-A0A381N7J8-F1
#
_entry.id   AF-A0A381N7J8-F1
#
_cell.length_a   1.000
_cell.length_b   1.000
_cell.length_c   1.000
_cell.angle_alpha   90.00
_cell.angle_beta   90.00
_cell.angle_gamma   90.00
#
_symmetry.space_group_name_H-M   'P 1'
#
loop_
_entity.id
_entity.type
_entity.pdbx_description
1 polymer ?
#
loop_
_entity_poly.entity_id
_entity_poly.type
_entity_poly.pdbx_seq_one_letter_code
_entity_poly.pdbx_strand_id
1 'polypeptide(L)'
;VEQGYLGLWRRYKRSLKQRNTMLRSKAKHEEIRAWDKALAALGEEIDTIRQQVFVVLKPVLLKTASFLLKNPVFFDYDRGWQENKSLLDVFIANENRDSQYGTTHSGPHRADIKITHENKKAKGRVSRGEQKLLACATILSAVEVVQSTLDKKLLLLLDDPAAELDTKSLKRLMEKVFELKSQLIVTSIEPEPDIFPQQPSLFHVERGKIHCAK
;
A
#
# COMPACT_ATOMS: atom_id res chain seq x y z
N VAL A 1 -2.88 10.33 13.00
CA VAL A 1 -2.23 9.00 13.07
C VAL A 1 -2.91 8.20 14.16
N GLU A 2 -3.62 7.12 13.83
CA GLU A 2 -4.16 6.21 14.84
C GLU A 2 -3.01 5.57 15.63
N GLN A 3 -2.82 5.99 16.87
CA GLN A 3 -1.70 5.59 17.72
C GLN A 3 -1.70 4.07 18.07
N GLY A 4 -2.75 3.32 17.72
CA GLY A 4 -2.93 1.90 18.07
C GLY A 4 -2.52 0.88 17.01
N TYR A 5 -2.58 1.20 15.71
CA TYR A 5 -2.48 0.20 14.65
C TYR A 5 -1.14 -0.55 14.64
N LEU A 6 -0.02 0.16 14.85
CA LEU A 6 1.31 -0.46 14.85
C LEU A 6 1.47 -1.44 16.02
N GLY A 7 0.96 -1.09 17.19
CA GLY A 7 0.94 -1.97 18.37
C GLY A 7 0.11 -3.22 18.11
N LEU A 8 -1.09 -3.02 17.54
CA LEU A 8 -1.99 -4.09 17.14
C LEU A 8 -1.33 -5.05 16.13
N TRP A 9 -0.73 -4.52 15.07
CA TRP A 9 -0.01 -5.29 14.04
C TRP A 9 1.15 -6.10 14.61
N ARG A 10 1.92 -5.52 15.55
CA ARG A 10 3.03 -6.23 16.22
C ARG A 10 2.51 -7.41 17.06
N ARG A 11 1.42 -7.23 17.82
CA ARG A 11 0.78 -8.30 18.58
C ARG A 11 0.27 -9.41 17.64
N TYR A 12 -0.42 -9.04 16.57
CA TYR A 12 -0.90 -9.99 15.57
C TYR A 12 0.23 -10.81 14.95
N LYS A 13 1.30 -10.17 14.47
CA LYS A 13 2.45 -10.88 13.88
C LYS A 13 3.13 -11.84 14.87
N ARG A 14 3.19 -11.47 16.15
CA ARG A 14 3.75 -12.33 17.20
C ARG A 14 2.86 -13.57 17.40
N SER A 15 1.55 -13.40 17.58
CA SER A 15 0.61 -14.50 17.73
C SER A 15 0.58 -15.41 16.50
N LEU A 16 0.63 -14.83 15.29
CA LEU A 16 0.72 -15.58 14.03
C LEU A 16 2.00 -16.42 13.95
N LYS A 17 3.15 -15.85 14.38
CA LYS A 17 4.41 -16.59 14.42
C LYS A 17 4.34 -17.77 15.40
N GLN A 18 3.72 -17.59 16.56
CA GLN A 18 3.52 -18.68 17.54
C GLN A 18 2.63 -19.78 16.96
N ARG A 19 1.46 -19.43 16.42
CA ARG A 19 0.56 -20.38 15.74
C ARG A 19 1.29 -21.14 14.64
N ASN A 20 1.98 -20.45 13.74
CA ASN A 20 2.73 -21.10 12.66
C ASN A 20 3.88 -22.01 13.16
N THR A 21 4.44 -21.72 14.33
CA THR A 21 5.45 -22.59 14.94
C THR A 21 4.82 -23.88 15.43
N MET A 22 3.66 -23.79 16.11
CA MET A 22 2.87 -24.94 16.56
C MET A 22 2.38 -25.81 15.40
N LEU A 23 1.95 -25.19 14.29
CA LEU A 23 1.56 -25.91 13.07
C LEU A 23 2.74 -26.70 12.48
N ARG A 24 3.94 -26.11 12.40
CA ARG A 24 5.14 -26.80 11.89
C ARG A 24 5.63 -27.92 12.80
N SER A 25 5.52 -27.74 14.12
CA SER A 25 5.90 -28.75 15.09
C SER A 25 4.86 -29.87 15.25
N LYS A 26 3.74 -29.81 14.52
CA LYS A 26 2.61 -30.74 14.64
C LYS A 26 2.12 -30.86 16.09
N ALA A 27 2.03 -29.70 16.76
CA ALA A 27 1.47 -29.59 18.10
C ALA A 27 0.03 -30.15 18.15
N LYS A 28 -0.46 -30.46 19.36
CA LYS A 28 -1.84 -30.93 19.51
C LYS A 28 -2.81 -29.83 19.07
N HIS A 29 -3.95 -30.22 18.51
CA HIS A 29 -5.00 -29.29 18.09
C HIS A 29 -5.43 -28.33 19.20
N GLU A 30 -5.50 -28.81 20.44
CA GLU A 30 -5.82 -27.99 21.62
C GLU A 30 -4.83 -26.84 21.85
N GLU A 31 -3.53 -27.11 21.65
CA GLU A 31 -2.46 -26.12 21.81
C GLU A 31 -2.51 -25.06 20.70
N ILE A 32 -2.87 -25.46 19.49
CA ILE A 32 -3.07 -24.54 18.35
C ILE A 32 -4.29 -23.65 18.61
N ARG A 33 -5.42 -24.26 18.98
CA ARG A 33 -6.70 -23.57 19.24
C ARG A 33 -6.63 -22.58 20.38
N ALA A 34 -5.74 -22.77 21.36
CA ALA A 34 -5.49 -21.82 22.43
C ALA A 34 -5.10 -20.42 21.91
N TRP A 35 -4.51 -20.34 20.71
CA TRP A 35 -4.12 -19.07 20.08
C TRP A 35 -5.14 -18.53 19.10
N ASP A 36 -6.05 -19.37 18.59
CA ASP A 36 -6.97 -19.00 17.50
C ASP A 36 -7.90 -17.85 17.89
N LYS A 37 -8.50 -17.89 19.10
CA LYS A 37 -9.42 -16.83 19.55
C LYS A 37 -8.71 -15.46 19.65
N ALA A 38 -7.54 -15.42 20.27
CA ALA A 38 -6.77 -14.19 20.42
C ALA A 38 -6.25 -13.67 19.07
N LEU A 39 -5.76 -14.57 18.21
CA LEU A 39 -5.29 -14.22 16.88
C LEU A 39 -6.41 -13.71 15.97
N ALA A 40 -7.59 -14.33 16.03
CA ALA A 40 -8.77 -13.95 15.27
C ALA A 40 -9.26 -12.56 15.67
N ALA A 41 -9.39 -12.29 16.97
CA ALA A 41 -9.80 -10.98 17.48
C ALA A 41 -8.85 -9.86 17.02
N LEU A 42 -7.53 -10.07 17.15
CA LEU A 42 -6.53 -9.13 16.64
C LEU A 42 -6.66 -8.92 15.12
N GLY A 43 -6.96 -10.01 14.39
CA GLY A 43 -7.07 -9.98 12.94
C GLY A 43 -8.31 -9.22 12.45
N GLU A 44 -9.43 -9.36 13.13
CA GLU A 44 -10.67 -8.62 12.84
C GLU A 44 -10.54 -7.14 13.17
N GLU A 45 -9.90 -6.79 14.30
CA GLU A 45 -9.62 -5.39 14.66
C GLU A 45 -8.74 -4.69 13.60
N ILE A 46 -7.69 -5.38 13.11
CA ILE A 46 -6.84 -4.87 12.01
C ILE A 46 -7.67 -4.63 10.76
N ASP A 47 -8.57 -5.55 10.44
CA ASP A 47 -9.38 -5.48 9.24
C ASP A 47 -10.41 -4.35 9.30
N THR A 48 -11.06 -4.13 10.44
CA THR A 48 -11.95 -2.97 10.65
C THR A 48 -11.23 -1.66 10.33
N ILE A 49 -10.02 -1.47 10.88
CA ILE A 49 -9.21 -0.27 10.63
C ILE A 49 -8.86 -0.15 9.14
N ARG A 50 -8.44 -1.24 8.51
CA ARG A 50 -8.08 -1.24 7.07
C ARG A 50 -9.25 -0.92 6.17
N GLN A 51 -10.44 -1.45 6.46
CA GLN A 51 -11.65 -1.14 5.72
C GLN A 51 -11.99 0.35 5.84
N GLN A 52 -11.92 0.93 7.04
CA GLN A 52 -12.15 2.36 7.27
C GLN A 52 -11.17 3.23 6.45
N VAL A 53 -9.89 2.90 6.47
CA VAL A 53 -8.87 3.59 5.64
C VAL A 53 -9.18 3.43 4.15
N PHE A 54 -9.53 2.22 3.71
CA PHE A 54 -9.82 1.95 2.31
C PHE A 54 -11.06 2.69 1.80
N VAL A 55 -12.09 2.86 2.63
CA VAL A 55 -13.29 3.66 2.29
C VAL A 55 -12.92 5.10 1.93
N VAL A 56 -12.02 5.72 2.69
CA VAL A 56 -11.58 7.10 2.43
C VAL A 56 -10.57 7.18 1.28
N LEU A 57 -9.69 6.17 1.17
CA LEU A 57 -8.66 6.11 0.12
C LEU A 57 -9.24 5.83 -1.27
N LYS A 58 -10.20 4.90 -1.38
CA LYS A 58 -10.74 4.41 -2.65
C LYS A 58 -11.20 5.51 -3.61
N PRO A 59 -12.03 6.51 -3.24
CA PRO A 59 -12.47 7.54 -4.17
C PRO A 59 -11.32 8.38 -4.73
N VAL A 60 -10.35 8.75 -3.90
CA VAL A 60 -9.16 9.52 -4.30
C VAL A 60 -8.26 8.68 -5.20
N LEU A 61 -8.06 7.41 -4.85
CA LEU A 61 -7.25 6.46 -5.60
C LEU A 61 -7.83 6.17 -6.98
N LEU A 62 -9.14 5.95 -7.09
CA LEU A 62 -9.84 5.77 -8.36
C LEU A 62 -9.62 6.98 -9.28
N LYS A 63 -9.89 8.19 -8.78
CA LYS A 63 -9.73 9.42 -9.55
C LYS A 63 -8.29 9.64 -10.01
N THR A 64 -7.33 9.45 -9.10
CA THR A 64 -5.90 9.66 -9.37
C THR A 64 -5.36 8.64 -10.38
N ALA A 65 -5.62 7.35 -10.15
CA ALA A 65 -5.14 6.29 -11.02
C ALA A 65 -5.74 6.40 -12.43
N SER A 66 -7.04 6.68 -12.55
CA SER A 66 -7.68 6.84 -13.85
C SER A 66 -7.18 8.05 -14.62
N PHE A 67 -6.84 9.14 -13.94
CA PHE A 67 -6.20 10.28 -14.58
C PHE A 67 -4.80 9.93 -15.13
N LEU A 68 -3.97 9.28 -14.31
CA LEU A 68 -2.60 8.95 -14.67
C LEU A 68 -2.53 7.94 -15.83
N LEU A 69 -3.36 6.90 -15.78
CA LEU A 69 -3.43 5.85 -16.79
C LEU A 69 -4.29 6.21 -18.01
N LYS A 70 -5.07 7.30 -17.94
CA LYS A 70 -6.06 7.69 -18.96
C LYS A 70 -7.13 6.62 -19.24
N ASN A 71 -7.37 5.74 -18.28
CA ASN A 71 -8.28 4.60 -18.40
C ASN A 71 -9.01 4.35 -17.07
N PRO A 72 -10.22 3.76 -17.08
CA PRO A 72 -10.87 3.33 -15.85
C PRO A 72 -10.05 2.27 -15.10
N VAL A 73 -9.89 2.48 -13.79
CA VAL A 73 -9.24 1.54 -12.87
C VAL A 73 -10.22 1.28 -11.74
N PHE A 74 -10.28 0.05 -11.26
CA PHE A 74 -11.09 -0.33 -10.11
C PHE A 74 -10.23 -0.99 -9.03
N PHE A 75 -10.56 -0.70 -7.78
CA PHE A 75 -9.86 -1.19 -6.60
C PHE A 75 -10.83 -1.86 -5.65
N ASP A 76 -10.51 -3.08 -5.22
CA ASP A 76 -11.27 -3.80 -4.20
C ASP A 76 -10.35 -4.33 -3.12
N TYR A 77 -10.75 -4.15 -1.88
CA TYR A 77 -10.02 -4.66 -0.73
C TYR A 77 -10.42 -6.11 -0.46
N ASP A 78 -9.46 -7.01 -0.61
CA ASP A 78 -9.59 -8.41 -0.19
C ASP A 78 -9.01 -8.52 1.22
N ARG A 79 -9.86 -8.79 2.21
CA ARG A 79 -9.42 -8.94 3.61
C ARG A 79 -8.52 -10.15 3.85
N GLY A 80 -8.45 -11.11 2.91
CA GLY A 80 -7.62 -12.32 3.01
C GLY A 80 -8.34 -13.51 3.64
N TRP A 81 -9.67 -13.46 3.77
CA TRP A 81 -10.55 -14.58 4.13
C TRP A 81 -11.98 -14.33 3.65
N GLN A 82 -12.85 -15.35 3.79
CA GLN A 82 -14.25 -15.29 3.33
C GLN A 82 -15.03 -14.18 4.05
N GLU A 83 -15.65 -13.28 3.28
CA GLU A 83 -16.31 -12.06 3.80
C GLU A 83 -17.46 -12.36 4.76
N ASN A 84 -18.18 -13.47 4.53
CA ASN A 84 -19.34 -13.91 5.30
C ASN A 84 -19.01 -14.79 6.51
N LYS A 85 -17.74 -14.85 6.94
CA LYS A 85 -17.31 -15.65 8.09
C LYS A 85 -16.46 -14.84 9.06
N SER A 86 -16.58 -15.17 10.35
CA SER A 86 -15.62 -14.71 11.33
C SER A 86 -14.24 -15.32 11.04
N LEU A 87 -13.17 -14.63 11.41
CA LEU A 87 -11.82 -15.15 11.20
C LEU A 87 -11.57 -16.42 12.03
N LEU A 88 -12.24 -16.53 13.19
CA LEU A 88 -12.15 -17.72 14.04
C LEU A 88 -12.75 -18.95 13.37
N ASP A 89 -13.95 -18.83 12.77
CA ASP A 89 -14.59 -19.94 12.05
C ASP A 89 -13.73 -20.41 10.88
N VAL A 90 -13.05 -19.48 10.20
CA VAL A 90 -12.12 -19.79 9.12
C VAL A 90 -10.89 -20.54 9.65
N PHE A 91 -10.34 -20.17 10.80
CA PHE A 91 -9.23 -20.90 11.42
C PHE A 91 -9.61 -22.34 11.80
N ILE A 92 -10.79 -22.52 12.39
CA ILE A 92 -11.31 -23.84 12.75
C ILE A 92 -11.52 -24.69 11.49
N ALA A 93 -12.16 -24.13 10.46
CA ALA A 93 -12.43 -24.85 9.22
C ALA A 93 -11.14 -25.22 8.44
N ASN A 94 -10.10 -24.39 8.53
CA ASN A 94 -8.83 -24.61 7.82
C ASN A 94 -7.76 -25.32 8.68
N GLU A 95 -8.06 -25.74 9.90
CA GLU A 95 -7.09 -26.29 10.85
C GLU A 95 -6.26 -27.45 10.26
N ASN A 96 -6.91 -28.42 9.62
CA ASN A 96 -6.23 -29.56 9.00
C ASN A 96 -5.30 -29.13 7.86
N ARG A 97 -5.77 -28.19 7.02
CA ARG A 97 -4.98 -27.65 5.91
C ARG A 97 -3.77 -26.88 6.42
N ASP A 98 -3.99 -25.98 7.37
CA ASP A 98 -2.92 -25.18 7.97
C ASP A 98 -1.88 -26.07 8.67
N SER A 99 -2.32 -27.17 9.30
CA SER A 99 -1.44 -28.16 9.95
C SER A 99 -0.61 -28.93 8.92
N GLN A 100 -1.22 -29.35 7.81
CA GLN A 100 -0.53 -30.05 6.73
C GLN A 100 0.61 -29.20 6.13
N TYR A 101 0.36 -27.89 5.94
CA TYR A 101 1.31 -26.98 5.31
C TYR A 101 2.19 -26.21 6.31
N GLY A 102 1.96 -26.35 7.62
CA GLY A 102 2.73 -25.67 8.65
C GLY A 102 2.60 -24.13 8.63
N THR A 103 1.49 -23.61 8.10
CA THR A 103 1.30 -22.16 7.94
C THR A 103 -0.18 -21.78 7.92
N THR A 104 -0.49 -20.60 8.44
CA THR A 104 -1.83 -20.02 8.42
C THR A 104 -2.15 -19.43 7.04
N HIS A 105 -3.27 -19.81 6.45
CA HIS A 105 -3.68 -19.36 5.10
C HIS A 105 -4.71 -18.24 5.08
N SER A 106 -5.21 -17.79 6.23
CA SER A 106 -6.29 -16.81 6.31
C SER A 106 -6.02 -15.72 7.34
N GLY A 107 -6.60 -14.55 7.14
CA GLY A 107 -6.45 -13.39 8.03
C GLY A 107 -5.72 -12.21 7.38
N PRO A 108 -5.56 -11.09 8.09
CA PRO A 108 -5.12 -9.84 7.48
C PRO A 108 -3.68 -9.84 6.93
N HIS A 109 -2.84 -10.83 7.28
CA HIS A 109 -1.54 -10.98 6.63
C HIS A 109 -1.63 -11.49 5.18
N ARG A 110 -2.80 -11.94 4.74
CA ARG A 110 -3.11 -12.35 3.37
C ARG A 110 -3.97 -11.32 2.63
N ALA A 111 -4.32 -10.22 3.29
CA ALA A 111 -5.12 -9.17 2.66
C ALA A 111 -4.37 -8.54 1.50
N ASP A 112 -5.12 -8.07 0.49
CA ASP A 112 -4.58 -7.47 -0.72
C ASP A 112 -5.54 -6.39 -1.26
N ILE A 113 -5.03 -5.48 -2.08
CA ILE A 113 -5.86 -4.55 -2.87
C ILE A 113 -5.84 -5.03 -4.32
N LYS A 114 -6.97 -5.57 -4.77
CA LYS A 114 -7.16 -6.05 -6.14
C LYS A 114 -7.34 -4.89 -7.08
N ILE A 115 -6.55 -4.87 -8.15
CA ILE A 115 -6.59 -3.84 -9.18
C ILE A 115 -7.14 -4.45 -10.48
N THR A 116 -8.18 -3.82 -11.02
CA THR A 116 -8.75 -4.14 -12.33
C THR A 116 -8.56 -2.95 -13.26
N HIS A 117 -7.95 -3.19 -14.42
CA HIS A 117 -7.67 -2.19 -15.46
C HIS A 117 -8.20 -2.72 -16.80
N GLU A 118 -8.95 -1.91 -17.55
CA GLU A 118 -9.55 -2.30 -18.85
C GLU A 118 -10.37 -3.61 -18.80
N ASN A 119 -11.17 -3.81 -17.75
CA ASN A 119 -11.94 -5.05 -17.51
C ASN A 119 -11.09 -6.34 -17.42
N LYS A 120 -9.78 -6.21 -17.23
CA LYS A 120 -8.85 -7.33 -17.00
C LYS A 120 -8.21 -7.17 -15.61
N LYS A 121 -7.99 -8.29 -14.91
CA LYS A 121 -7.17 -8.27 -13.68
C LYS A 121 -5.77 -7.77 -14.06
N ALA A 122 -5.29 -6.71 -13.41
CA ALA A 122 -4.07 -6.02 -13.82
C ALA A 122 -2.80 -6.89 -13.63
N LYS A 123 -2.81 -7.82 -12.66
CA LYS A 123 -1.65 -8.64 -12.30
C LYS A 123 -1.12 -9.43 -13.50
N GLY A 124 0.07 -9.06 -13.97
CA GLY A 124 0.79 -9.71 -15.07
C GLY A 124 0.49 -9.19 -16.49
N ARG A 125 -0.27 -8.10 -16.65
CA ARG A 125 -0.64 -7.55 -17.97
C ARG A 125 -0.48 -6.03 -18.14
N VAL A 126 -0.08 -5.32 -17.10
CA VAL A 126 0.31 -3.89 -17.19
C VAL A 126 1.80 -3.75 -17.51
N SER A 127 2.13 -2.81 -18.39
CA SER A 127 3.50 -2.39 -18.69
C SER A 127 4.22 -1.84 -17.45
N ARG A 128 5.56 -1.74 -17.49
CA ARG A 128 6.35 -1.19 -16.38
C ARG A 128 5.94 0.25 -16.04
N GLY A 129 5.76 1.11 -17.04
CA GLY A 129 5.30 2.49 -16.84
C GLY A 129 3.93 2.56 -16.17
N GLU A 130 2.97 1.72 -16.58
CA GLU A 130 1.66 1.65 -15.92
C GLU A 130 1.74 1.15 -14.47
N GLN A 131 2.61 0.16 -14.19
CA GLN A 131 2.86 -0.30 -12.84
C GLN A 131 3.44 0.84 -11.97
N LYS A 132 4.40 1.62 -12.50
CA LYS A 132 4.95 2.79 -11.82
C LYS A 132 3.85 3.83 -11.56
N LEU A 133 3.02 4.15 -12.54
CA LEU A 133 1.91 5.09 -12.38
C LEU A 133 0.87 4.63 -11.35
N LEU A 134 0.55 3.33 -11.28
CA LEU A 134 -0.36 2.79 -10.25
C LEU A 134 0.25 2.88 -8.85
N ALA A 135 1.55 2.58 -8.71
CA ALA A 135 2.26 2.74 -7.45
C ALA A 135 2.28 4.21 -7.01
N CYS A 136 2.60 5.13 -7.93
CA CYS A 136 2.52 6.56 -7.69
C CYS A 136 1.10 7.00 -7.32
N ALA A 137 0.06 6.55 -8.03
CA ALA A 137 -1.33 6.88 -7.70
C ALA A 137 -1.67 6.50 -6.25
N THR A 138 -1.25 5.31 -5.82
CA THR A 138 -1.46 4.81 -4.46
C THR A 138 -0.80 5.72 -3.43
N ILE A 139 0.45 6.11 -3.66
CA ILE A 139 1.20 6.99 -2.75
C ILE A 139 0.58 8.40 -2.73
N LEU A 140 0.31 8.99 -3.89
CA LEU A 140 -0.25 10.35 -4.00
C LEU A 140 -1.64 10.43 -3.34
N SER A 141 -2.50 9.43 -3.55
CA SER A 141 -3.81 9.36 -2.90
C SER A 141 -3.69 9.18 -1.38
N ALA A 142 -2.73 8.39 -0.91
CA ALA A 142 -2.46 8.29 0.53
C ALA A 142 -1.96 9.63 1.11
N VAL A 143 -1.09 10.34 0.39
CA VAL A 143 -0.63 11.69 0.80
C VAL A 143 -1.80 12.66 0.87
N GLU A 144 -2.70 12.67 -0.12
CA GLU A 144 -3.88 13.54 -0.13
C GLU A 144 -4.79 13.26 1.08
N VAL A 145 -5.11 12.00 1.35
CA VAL A 145 -5.93 11.58 2.49
C VAL A 145 -5.26 11.91 3.82
N VAL A 146 -3.95 11.69 3.95
CA VAL A 146 -3.24 12.02 5.19
C VAL A 146 -3.22 13.54 5.39
N GLN A 147 -2.89 14.32 4.37
CA GLN A 147 -2.87 15.78 4.46
C GLN A 147 -4.24 16.38 4.78
N SER A 148 -5.36 15.77 4.38
CA SER A 148 -6.69 16.27 4.74
C SER A 148 -7.01 16.11 6.24
N THR A 149 -6.25 15.27 6.95
CA THR A 149 -6.36 15.04 8.39
C THR A 149 -5.29 15.77 9.21
N LEU A 150 -4.37 16.47 8.55
CA LEU A 150 -3.27 17.18 9.19
C LEU A 150 -3.38 18.70 8.92
N ASP A 151 -3.05 19.51 9.91
CA ASP A 151 -2.94 20.97 9.74
C ASP A 151 -1.66 21.40 8.99
N LYS A 152 -0.87 20.44 8.49
CA LYS A 152 0.42 20.69 7.84
C LYS A 152 0.53 19.91 6.54
N LYS A 153 1.21 20.51 5.57
CA LYS A 153 1.60 19.85 4.32
C LYS A 153 2.76 18.91 4.58
N LEU A 154 2.76 17.77 3.88
CA LEU A 154 3.84 16.79 3.94
C LEU A 154 5.01 17.24 3.04
N LEU A 155 6.20 16.74 3.38
CA LEU A 155 7.36 16.73 2.50
C LEU A 155 7.26 15.47 1.63
N LEU A 156 7.29 15.65 0.31
CA LEU A 156 7.29 14.56 -0.65
C LEU A 156 8.68 14.45 -1.31
N LEU A 157 9.23 13.25 -1.27
CA LEU A 157 10.52 12.92 -1.87
C LEU A 157 10.25 12.12 -3.14
N LEU A 158 10.68 12.63 -4.29
CA LEU A 158 10.57 11.97 -5.59
C LEU A 158 11.96 11.56 -6.03
N ASP A 159 12.21 10.26 -6.04
CA ASP A 159 13.48 9.71 -6.53
C ASP A 159 13.33 9.35 -8.01
N ASP A 160 14.00 10.09 -8.88
CA ASP A 160 13.99 9.93 -10.34
C ASP A 160 12.59 9.62 -10.91
N PRO A 161 11.66 10.60 -10.88
CA PRO A 161 10.30 10.39 -11.34
C PRO A 161 10.24 10.04 -12.84
N ALA A 162 11.23 10.46 -13.64
CA ALA A 162 11.31 10.21 -15.07
C ALA A 162 11.63 8.75 -15.44
N ALA A 163 12.35 8.02 -14.58
CA ALA A 163 12.72 6.63 -14.86
C ALA A 163 11.52 5.77 -15.30
N GLU A 164 11.63 5.06 -16.43
CA GLU A 164 10.58 4.18 -16.97
C GLU A 164 9.25 4.88 -17.38
N LEU A 165 9.19 6.21 -17.46
CA LEU A 165 8.03 6.96 -17.97
C LEU A 165 8.35 7.74 -19.26
N ASP A 166 7.38 7.80 -20.16
CA ASP A 166 7.42 8.75 -21.26
C ASP A 166 7.09 10.18 -20.78
N THR A 167 7.51 11.18 -21.54
CA THR A 167 7.32 12.61 -21.22
C THR A 167 5.86 12.99 -20.92
N LYS A 168 4.88 12.42 -21.63
CA LYS A 168 3.46 12.74 -21.41
C LYS A 168 2.98 12.15 -20.10
N SER A 169 3.43 10.94 -19.76
CA SER A 169 3.10 10.25 -18.51
C SER A 169 3.75 10.93 -17.31
N LEU A 170 5.01 11.34 -17.44
CA LEU A 170 5.70 12.15 -16.44
C LEU A 170 4.99 13.48 -16.17
N LYS A 171 4.58 14.22 -17.21
CA LYS A 171 3.82 15.47 -17.04
C LYS A 171 2.52 15.27 -16.25
N ARG A 172 1.73 14.24 -16.57
CA ARG A 172 0.51 13.92 -15.81
C ARG A 172 0.79 13.55 -14.35
N LEU A 173 1.86 12.80 -14.12
CA LEU A 173 2.29 12.47 -12.76
C LEU A 173 2.61 13.74 -11.97
N MET A 174 3.42 14.62 -12.57
CA MET A 174 3.83 15.86 -11.93
C MET A 174 2.66 16.82 -11.71
N GLU A 175 1.70 16.91 -12.64
CA GLU A 175 0.44 17.65 -12.44
C GLU A 175 -0.27 17.21 -11.14
N LYS A 176 -0.40 15.90 -10.90
CA LYS A 176 -0.99 15.37 -9.66
C LYS A 176 -0.13 15.64 -8.43
N VAL A 177 1.19 15.61 -8.56
CA VAL A 177 2.12 15.96 -7.47
C VAL A 177 1.93 17.41 -7.03
N PHE A 178 1.81 18.37 -7.96
CA PHE A 178 1.64 19.79 -7.60
C PHE A 178 0.27 20.11 -7.01
N GLU A 179 -0.80 19.38 -7.39
CA GLU A 179 -2.13 19.53 -6.78
C GLU A 179 -2.11 19.29 -5.25
N LEU A 180 -1.19 18.46 -4.75
CA LEU A 180 -1.03 18.17 -3.32
C LEU A 180 -0.53 19.38 -2.51
N LYS A 181 0.11 20.36 -3.18
CA LYS A 181 0.75 21.53 -2.56
C LYS A 181 1.73 21.15 -1.43
N SER A 182 2.36 20.00 -1.56
CA SER A 182 3.41 19.51 -0.66
C SER A 182 4.72 20.23 -0.94
N GLN A 183 5.62 20.29 0.06
CA GLN A 183 7.02 20.64 -0.23
C GLN A 183 7.65 19.46 -0.97
N LEU A 184 8.40 19.74 -2.04
CA LEU A 184 8.98 18.71 -2.90
C LEU A 184 10.51 18.72 -2.82
N ILE A 185 11.10 17.53 -2.76
CA ILE A 185 12.51 17.29 -3.09
C ILE A 185 12.51 16.25 -4.20
N VAL A 186 13.13 16.59 -5.33
CA VAL A 186 13.16 15.74 -6.52
C VAL A 186 14.62 15.48 -6.90
N THR A 187 14.97 14.22 -7.14
CA THR A 187 16.26 13.84 -7.75
C THR A 187 16.03 13.55 -9.24
N SER A 188 17.02 13.87 -10.06
CA SER A 188 17.03 13.55 -11.49
C SER A 188 18.47 13.48 -11.99
N ILE A 189 18.69 12.70 -13.05
CA ILE A 189 19.99 12.63 -13.75
C ILE A 189 20.17 13.86 -14.64
N GLU A 190 19.09 14.35 -15.25
CA GLU A 190 19.08 15.52 -16.11
C GLU A 190 18.19 16.64 -15.52
N PRO A 191 18.53 17.92 -15.75
CA PRO A 191 17.62 19.00 -15.42
C PRO A 191 16.38 18.92 -16.31
N GLU A 192 15.22 18.62 -15.71
CA GLU A 192 13.92 18.56 -16.41
C GLU A 192 13.05 19.77 -16.06
N PRO A 193 13.38 21.01 -16.50
CA PRO A 193 12.65 22.20 -16.07
C PRO A 193 11.18 22.20 -16.49
N ASP A 194 10.86 21.57 -17.63
CA ASP A 194 9.53 21.61 -18.26
C ASP A 194 8.45 20.81 -17.52
N ILE A 195 8.82 20.01 -16.51
CA ILE A 195 7.85 19.29 -15.68
C ILE A 195 7.46 20.09 -14.44
N PHE A 196 8.13 21.21 -14.15
CA PHE A 196 7.83 22.08 -13.01
C PHE A 196 7.04 23.32 -13.46
N PRO A 197 6.03 23.76 -12.70
CA PRO A 197 5.25 24.96 -13.04
C PRO A 197 6.06 26.25 -12.85
N GLN A 198 7.12 26.21 -12.04
CA GLN A 198 8.03 27.30 -11.76
C GLN A 198 9.44 26.74 -11.67
N GLN A 199 10.45 27.59 -11.91
CA GLN A 199 11.84 27.19 -11.83
C GLN A 199 12.20 26.74 -10.40
N PRO A 200 12.57 25.47 -10.18
CA PRO A 200 12.91 24.99 -8.85
C PRO A 200 14.31 25.48 -8.44
N SER A 201 14.57 25.51 -7.14
CA SER A 201 15.94 25.62 -6.64
C SER A 201 16.70 24.35 -6.97
N LEU A 202 17.75 24.47 -7.79
CA LEU A 202 18.53 23.34 -8.27
C LEU A 202 19.80 23.14 -7.43
N PHE A 203 20.08 21.89 -7.08
CA PHE A 203 21.27 21.50 -6.35
C PHE A 203 22.00 20.40 -7.11
N HIS A 204 23.30 20.57 -7.32
CA HIS A 204 24.17 19.57 -7.89
C HIS A 204 24.80 18.70 -6.80
N VAL A 205 24.74 17.38 -6.96
CA VAL A 205 25.31 16.42 -6.01
C VAL A 205 26.46 15.67 -6.66
N GLU A 206 27.67 15.82 -6.12
CA GLU A 206 28.87 15.14 -6.62
C GLU A 206 29.71 14.63 -5.43
N ARG A 207 30.09 13.33 -5.47
CA ARG A 207 30.94 12.70 -4.45
C ARG A 207 30.47 12.94 -3.00
N GLY A 208 29.15 12.90 -2.79
CA GLY A 208 28.53 13.13 -1.48
C GLY A 208 28.48 14.59 -1.01
N LYS A 209 28.84 15.56 -1.87
CA LYS A 209 28.73 16.99 -1.59
C LYS A 209 27.58 17.60 -2.39
N ILE A 210 26.90 18.58 -1.79
CA ILE A 210 25.76 19.30 -2.39
C ILE A 210 26.17 20.74 -2.65
N HIS A 211 26.00 21.20 -3.88
CA HIS A 211 26.31 22.56 -4.31
C HIS A 211 25.06 23.20 -4.91
N CYS A 212 24.79 24.48 -4.62
CA CYS A 212 23.72 25.21 -5.31
C CYS A 212 24.12 25.36 -6.77
N ALA A 213 23.30 24.84 -7.69
CA ALA A 213 23.46 25.13 -9.11
C ALA A 213 22.96 26.57 -9.31
N LYS A 214 23.81 27.43 -9.89
CA LYS A 214 23.44 28.81 -10.22
C LYS A 214 22.51 28.83 -11.43
#